data_AF-A0A377M7N3-F1
#
_entry.id   AF-A0A377M7N3-F1
#
_cell.length_a   1.000
_cell.length_b   1.000
_cell.length_c   1.000
_cell.angle_alpha   90.00
_cell.angle_beta   90.00
_cell.angle_gamma   90.00
#
_symmetry.space_group_name_H-M   'P 1'
#
loop_
_entity.id
_entity.type
_entity.pdbx_description
1 polymer ?
#
loop_
_entity_poly.entity_id
_entity_poly.type
_entity_poly.pdbx_seq_one_letter_code
_entity_poly.pdbx_strand_id
1 'polypeptide(L)'
;MTINLKNRNFLKLLDYTPAEIQYLIDLAIELKAAKKAGREKQTLVGKNIALIFEKTSTRTRCAFEVGAFDQGAQVTYLGPSGSQIGHKESMKDTARVLGRMYDGIGVSRLRPGHRRRAGRVRGRAGMERPD
;
A
#
# COMPACT_ATOMS: atom_id res chain seq x y z
N MET A 1 7.01 20.96 -13.88
CA MET A 1 7.40 19.54 -13.82
C MET A 1 6.14 18.70 -13.76
N THR A 2 6.04 17.65 -14.59
CA THR A 2 4.87 16.76 -14.58
C THR A 2 5.02 15.73 -13.46
N ILE A 3 4.13 15.76 -12.47
CA ILE A 3 4.13 14.78 -11.36
C ILE A 3 3.44 13.51 -11.85
N ASN A 4 4.14 12.37 -11.80
CA ASN A 4 3.59 11.06 -12.16
C ASN A 4 3.84 10.05 -11.04
N LEU A 5 2.75 9.64 -10.37
CA LEU A 5 2.77 8.68 -9.26
C LEU A 5 2.18 7.31 -9.64
N LYS A 6 1.87 7.08 -10.92
CA LYS A 6 1.25 5.82 -11.37
C LYS A 6 2.17 4.63 -11.09
N ASN A 7 1.60 3.55 -10.56
CA ASN A 7 2.31 2.33 -10.17
C ASN A 7 3.42 2.52 -9.12
N ARG A 8 3.42 3.64 -8.38
CA ARG A 8 4.34 3.87 -7.26
C ARG A 8 3.75 3.37 -5.94
N ASN A 9 4.61 2.79 -5.11
CA ASN A 9 4.26 2.34 -3.76
C ASN A 9 4.43 3.48 -2.75
N PHE A 10 3.43 3.70 -1.89
CA PHE A 10 3.49 4.64 -0.78
C PHE A 10 3.91 3.91 0.51
N LEU A 11 5.23 3.76 0.72
CA LEU A 11 5.77 3.00 1.87
C LEU A 11 6.23 3.91 3.03
N LYS A 12 6.87 5.03 2.69
CA LYS A 12 7.32 6.05 3.64
C LYS A 12 7.33 7.40 2.94
N LEU A 13 7.09 8.47 3.70
CA LEU A 13 7.04 9.84 3.17
C LEU A 13 8.36 10.26 2.51
N LEU A 14 9.50 9.74 3.02
CA LEU A 14 10.85 10.01 2.50
C LEU A 14 11.12 9.46 1.09
N ASP A 15 10.23 8.63 0.53
CA ASP A 15 10.35 8.16 -0.87
C ASP A 15 9.74 9.15 -1.88
N TYR A 16 9.28 10.31 -1.40
CA TYR A 16 8.62 11.34 -2.18
C TYR A 16 9.32 12.69 -1.99
N THR A 17 9.37 13.45 -3.07
CA THR A 17 9.81 14.85 -3.06
C THR A 17 8.76 15.75 -2.40
N PRO A 18 9.15 16.94 -1.90
CA PRO A 18 8.19 17.89 -1.36
C PRO A 18 7.07 18.26 -2.35
N ALA A 19 7.39 18.37 -3.65
CA ALA A 19 6.42 18.66 -4.69
C ALA A 19 5.40 17.52 -4.89
N GLU A 20 5.84 16.26 -4.87
CA GLU A 20 4.93 15.10 -4.96
C GLU A 20 4.02 15.01 -3.72
N ILE A 21 4.54 15.32 -2.53
CA ILE A 21 3.75 15.37 -1.30
C ILE A 21 2.71 16.48 -1.37
N GLN A 22 3.11 17.67 -1.81
CA GLN A 22 2.19 18.79 -1.97
C GLN A 22 1.05 18.43 -2.94
N TYR A 23 1.38 17.79 -4.07
CA TYR A 23 0.39 17.29 -5.01
C TYR A 23 -0.62 16.32 -4.38
N LEU A 24 -0.16 15.38 -3.54
CA LEU A 24 -1.06 14.46 -2.83
C LEU A 24 -1.98 15.18 -1.85
N ILE A 25 -1.49 16.23 -1.18
CA ILE A 25 -2.28 17.06 -0.26
C ILE A 25 -3.34 17.84 -1.04
N ASP A 26 -2.96 18.49 -2.14
CA ASP A 26 -3.87 19.27 -2.99
C ASP A 26 -4.97 18.38 -3.57
N LEU A 27 -4.60 17.18 -4.05
CA LEU A 27 -5.55 16.18 -4.53
C LEU A 27 -6.54 15.75 -3.44
N ALA A 28 -6.07 15.52 -2.21
CA ALA A 28 -6.94 15.15 -1.09
C ALA A 28 -7.94 16.28 -0.74
N ILE A 29 -7.50 17.55 -0.82
CA ILE A 29 -8.37 18.72 -0.62
C ILE A 29 -9.43 18.78 -1.72
N GLU A 30 -9.03 18.57 -2.98
CA GLU A 30 -9.94 18.57 -4.13
C GLU A 30 -11.01 17.48 -4.01
N LEU A 31 -10.62 16.24 -3.73
CA LEU A 31 -11.52 15.11 -3.56
C LEU A 31 -12.52 15.36 -2.42
N LYS A 32 -12.04 15.89 -1.29
CA LYS A 32 -12.90 16.28 -0.17
C LYS A 32 -13.93 17.33 -0.57
N ALA A 33 -13.51 18.35 -1.32
CA ALA A 33 -14.41 19.40 -1.82
C ALA A 33 -15.41 18.83 -2.84
N ALA A 34 -14.99 17.91 -3.70
CA ALA A 34 -15.83 17.25 -4.70
C ALA A 34 -16.92 16.42 -4.04
N LYS A 35 -16.55 15.59 -3.05
CA LYS A 35 -17.49 14.80 -2.25
C LYS A 35 -18.51 15.68 -1.55
N LYS A 36 -18.05 16.75 -0.87
CA LYS A 36 -18.94 17.68 -0.15
C LYS A 36 -19.94 18.37 -1.09
N ALA A 37 -19.53 18.67 -2.32
CA ALA A 37 -20.37 19.30 -3.33
C ALA A 37 -21.20 18.30 -4.16
N GLY A 38 -21.15 16.99 -3.85
CA GLY A 38 -21.88 15.95 -4.60
C GLY A 38 -21.40 15.76 -6.04
N ARG A 39 -20.20 16.23 -6.37
CA ARG A 39 -19.59 16.18 -7.72
C ARG A 39 -18.39 15.22 -7.77
N GLU A 40 -18.31 14.30 -6.83
CA GLU A 40 -17.24 13.31 -6.81
C GLU A 40 -17.33 12.40 -8.04
N LYS A 41 -16.21 12.25 -8.74
CA LYS A 41 -16.11 11.37 -9.89
C LYS A 41 -15.38 10.10 -9.48
N GLN A 42 -16.02 8.96 -9.72
CA GLN A 42 -15.41 7.66 -9.50
C GLN A 42 -14.35 7.38 -10.56
N THR A 43 -13.11 7.17 -10.12
CA THR A 43 -11.98 6.89 -11.01
C THR A 43 -11.45 5.46 -10.88
N LEU A 44 -11.93 4.71 -9.88
CA LEU A 44 -11.45 3.36 -9.55
C LEU A 44 -12.53 2.28 -9.74
N VAL A 45 -13.54 2.56 -10.58
CA VAL A 45 -14.58 1.58 -10.92
C VAL A 45 -13.96 0.30 -11.47
N GLY A 46 -14.36 -0.84 -10.91
CA GLY A 46 -13.86 -2.17 -11.30
C GLY A 46 -12.47 -2.51 -10.74
N LYS A 47 -11.91 -1.67 -9.85
CA LYS A 47 -10.64 -1.95 -9.17
C LYS A 47 -10.86 -2.66 -7.85
N ASN A 48 -9.99 -3.61 -7.55
CA ASN A 48 -10.04 -4.41 -6.33
C ASN A 48 -8.85 -4.07 -5.42
N ILE A 49 -9.12 -3.75 -4.15
CA ILE A 49 -8.11 -3.41 -3.14
C ILE A 49 -8.15 -4.42 -1.99
N ALA A 50 -7.01 -5.00 -1.66
CA ALA A 50 -6.85 -5.82 -0.46
C ALA A 50 -6.32 -4.98 0.71
N LEU A 51 -6.95 -5.11 1.88
CA LEU A 51 -6.52 -4.47 3.13
C LEU A 51 -6.02 -5.52 4.12
N ILE A 52 -4.72 -5.55 4.37
CA ILE A 52 -4.07 -6.53 5.26
C ILE A 52 -3.66 -5.86 6.58
N PHE A 53 -4.22 -6.32 7.70
CA PHE A 53 -3.99 -5.72 9.01
C PHE A 53 -3.43 -6.75 9.99
N GLU A 54 -2.16 -6.59 10.40
CA GLU A 54 -1.57 -7.43 11.45
C GLU A 54 -2.14 -7.11 12.84
N LYS A 55 -2.63 -5.88 13.04
CA LYS A 55 -3.35 -5.45 14.24
C LYS A 55 -4.58 -4.65 13.82
N THR A 56 -5.70 -4.88 14.51
CA THR A 56 -6.95 -4.17 14.24
C THR A 56 -6.77 -2.65 14.46
N SER A 57 -7.18 -1.87 13.46
CA SER A 57 -7.26 -0.41 13.56
C SER A 57 -8.52 0.07 12.86
N THR A 58 -9.55 0.36 13.66
CA THR A 58 -10.88 0.75 13.17
C THR A 58 -10.82 2.00 12.31
N ARG A 59 -10.12 3.05 12.77
CA ARG A 59 -10.04 4.33 12.05
C ARG A 59 -9.34 4.18 10.70
N THR A 60 -8.25 3.43 10.65
CA THR A 60 -7.51 3.20 9.41
C THR A 60 -8.36 2.38 8.45
N ARG A 61 -8.96 1.28 8.91
CA ARG A 61 -9.85 0.45 8.09
C ARG A 61 -10.99 1.29 7.49
N CYS A 62 -11.73 2.02 8.31
CA CYS A 62 -12.86 2.82 7.84
C CYS A 62 -12.42 3.90 6.83
N ALA A 63 -11.27 4.55 7.04
CA ALA A 63 -10.77 5.54 6.10
C ALA A 63 -10.45 4.93 4.72
N PHE A 64 -9.81 3.75 4.69
CA PHE A 64 -9.52 3.05 3.43
C PHE A 64 -10.78 2.54 2.75
N GLU A 65 -11.70 1.91 3.50
CA GLU A 65 -12.96 1.39 2.95
C GLU A 65 -13.80 2.52 2.35
N VAL A 66 -14.05 3.59 3.11
CA VAL A 66 -14.85 4.72 2.63
C VAL A 66 -14.20 5.38 1.41
N GLY A 67 -12.90 5.68 1.45
CA GLY A 67 -12.22 6.32 0.32
C GLY A 67 -12.20 5.45 -0.95
N ALA A 68 -12.09 4.13 -0.81
CA ALA A 68 -12.17 3.20 -1.93
C ALA A 68 -13.59 3.14 -2.51
N PHE A 69 -14.61 3.04 -1.66
CA PHE A 69 -16.01 2.98 -2.09
C PHE A 69 -16.47 4.27 -2.74
N ASP A 70 -16.07 5.42 -2.20
CA ASP A 70 -16.34 6.75 -2.80
C ASP A 70 -15.82 6.83 -4.24
N GLN A 71 -14.69 6.17 -4.51
CA GLN A 71 -14.06 6.11 -5.84
C GLN A 71 -14.53 4.92 -6.71
N GLY A 72 -15.44 4.09 -6.22
CA GLY A 72 -16.04 2.96 -6.95
C GLY A 72 -15.22 1.66 -6.92
N ALA A 73 -14.16 1.58 -6.10
CA ALA A 73 -13.38 0.37 -5.92
C ALA A 73 -14.06 -0.61 -4.96
N GLN A 74 -13.74 -1.90 -5.10
CA GLN A 74 -14.13 -2.95 -4.15
C GLN A 74 -12.99 -3.23 -3.18
N VAL A 75 -13.34 -3.58 -1.94
CA VAL A 75 -12.37 -3.80 -0.86
C VAL A 75 -12.56 -5.16 -0.22
N THR A 76 -11.46 -5.89 -0.02
CA THR A 76 -11.42 -7.10 0.79
C THR A 76 -10.56 -6.88 2.03
N TYR A 77 -11.17 -6.99 3.21
CA TYR A 77 -10.47 -6.86 4.49
C TYR A 77 -9.96 -8.21 5.00
N LEU A 78 -8.64 -8.30 5.21
CA LEU A 78 -7.93 -9.45 5.75
C LEU A 78 -7.39 -9.09 7.14
N GLY A 79 -8.19 -9.39 8.15
CA GLY A 79 -7.86 -9.13 9.57
C GLY A 79 -6.97 -10.21 10.20
N PRO A 80 -6.49 -9.96 11.44
CA PRO A 80 -5.53 -10.84 12.11
C PRO A 80 -6.11 -12.19 12.53
N SER A 81 -7.41 -12.27 12.80
CA SER A 81 -8.11 -13.49 13.22
C SER A 81 -8.55 -14.40 12.06
N GLY A 82 -8.42 -13.94 10.81
CA GLY A 82 -8.84 -14.70 9.62
C GLY A 82 -7.73 -14.93 8.59
N SER A 83 -6.52 -14.41 8.83
CA SER A 83 -5.41 -14.46 7.88
C SER A 83 -4.29 -15.36 8.39
N GLN A 84 -3.84 -16.31 7.57
CA GLN A 84 -2.71 -17.20 7.88
C GLN A 84 -1.34 -16.58 7.54
N ILE A 85 -1.34 -15.30 7.14
CA ILE A 85 -0.16 -14.54 6.73
C ILE A 85 0.82 -14.42 7.90
N GLY A 86 2.03 -14.94 7.69
CA GLY A 86 3.09 -14.96 8.72
C GLY A 86 2.99 -16.14 9.69
N HIS A 87 2.01 -17.03 9.54
CA HIS A 87 1.88 -18.24 10.35
C HIS A 87 2.04 -19.53 9.52
N LYS A 88 1.13 -19.78 8.57
CA LYS A 88 1.24 -20.92 7.63
C LYS A 88 1.72 -20.52 6.24
N GLU A 89 1.65 -19.23 5.91
CA GLU A 89 2.14 -18.69 4.63
C GLU A 89 3.16 -17.59 4.86
N SER A 90 4.20 -17.55 4.02
CA SER A 90 5.17 -16.46 4.05
C SER A 90 4.52 -15.18 3.50
N MET A 91 4.77 -14.03 4.15
CA MET A 91 4.29 -12.73 3.67
C MET A 91 4.69 -12.46 2.20
N LYS A 92 5.86 -12.97 1.78
CA LYS A 92 6.37 -12.83 0.41
C LYS A 92 5.51 -13.57 -0.60
N ASP A 93 5.10 -14.79 -0.28
CA ASP A 93 4.30 -15.61 -1.19
C ASP A 93 2.86 -15.13 -1.21
N THR A 94 2.29 -14.75 -0.06
CA THR A 94 0.98 -14.11 -0.02
C THR A 94 0.97 -12.81 -0.83
N ALA A 95 1.98 -11.94 -0.68
CA ALA A 95 2.05 -10.69 -1.45
C ALA A 95 2.15 -10.92 -2.97
N ARG A 96 2.84 -11.97 -3.42
CA ARG A 96 2.92 -12.33 -4.84
C ARG A 96 1.58 -12.81 -5.40
N VAL A 97 0.84 -13.60 -4.63
CA VAL A 97 -0.48 -14.10 -5.04
C VAL A 97 -1.48 -12.94 -5.07
N LEU A 98 -1.53 -12.14 -4.01
CA LEU A 98 -2.43 -10.99 -3.93
C LEU A 98 -2.14 -9.94 -5.00
N GLY A 99 -0.86 -9.70 -5.33
CA GLY A 99 -0.47 -8.77 -6.40
C GLY A 99 -0.89 -9.19 -7.81
N ARG A 100 -1.37 -10.43 -8.00
CA ARG A 100 -1.98 -10.90 -9.27
C ARG A 100 -3.50 -10.81 -9.27
N MET A 101 -4.11 -10.72 -8.08
CA MET A 101 -5.57 -10.73 -7.91
C MET A 101 -6.13 -9.33 -7.69
N TYR A 102 -5.38 -8.45 -7.02
CA TYR A 102 -5.81 -7.12 -6.63
C TYR A 102 -5.01 -6.05 -7.37
N ASP A 103 -5.66 -4.94 -7.69
CA ASP A 103 -5.04 -3.75 -8.29
C ASP A 103 -4.25 -2.92 -7.26
N GLY A 104 -4.55 -3.07 -5.97
CA GLY A 104 -3.87 -2.37 -4.89
C GLY A 104 -3.88 -3.15 -3.59
N ILE A 105 -2.85 -2.95 -2.76
CA ILE A 105 -2.73 -3.59 -1.45
C ILE A 105 -2.38 -2.52 -0.41
N GLY A 106 -3.28 -2.34 0.56
CA GLY A 106 -3.03 -1.54 1.76
C GLY A 106 -2.59 -2.44 2.90
N VAL A 107 -1.47 -2.12 3.56
CA VAL A 107 -0.95 -2.92 4.67
C VAL A 107 -0.79 -2.06 5.92
N SER A 108 -1.35 -2.51 7.04
CA SER A 108 -1.09 -1.94 8.36
C SER A 108 -0.26 -2.91 9.20
N ARG A 109 1.03 -2.57 9.37
CA ARG A 109 1.98 -3.35 10.17
C ARG A 109 2.50 -2.52 11.34
N LEU A 110 2.28 -2.99 12.56
CA LEU A 110 2.93 -2.45 13.76
C LEU A 110 4.08 -3.36 14.18
N ARG A 111 5.25 -3.18 13.56
CA ARG A 111 6.52 -3.65 14.13
C ARG A 111 7.63 -2.61 13.95
N PRO A 112 7.94 -1.81 14.99
CA PRO A 112 9.25 -1.22 15.11
C PRO A 112 10.20 -2.31 15.64
N GLY A 113 11.05 -2.89 14.79
CA GLY A 113 12.05 -3.85 15.31
C GLY A 113 12.85 -4.71 14.35
N HIS A 114 12.52 -4.81 13.06
CA HIS A 114 13.32 -5.60 12.10
C HIS A 114 13.65 -4.81 10.83
N ARG A 115 14.32 -3.66 11.01
CA ARG A 115 15.19 -3.10 9.97
C ARG A 115 16.50 -3.89 9.99
N ARG A 116 16.57 -4.97 9.21
CA ARG A 116 17.79 -5.55 8.57
C ARG A 116 17.48 -6.99 8.17
N ARG A 117 17.12 -7.19 6.90
CA ARG A 117 17.44 -8.35 6.03
C ARG A 117 16.43 -8.41 4.89
N ALA A 118 16.52 -7.42 3.99
CA ALA A 118 16.05 -7.52 2.62
C ALA A 118 16.88 -6.54 1.78
N GLY A 119 18.19 -6.75 1.78
CA GLY A 119 19.14 -6.03 0.94
C GLY A 119 20.03 -7.05 0.24
N ARG A 120 20.00 -7.02 -1.10
CA ARG A 120 20.84 -7.76 -2.07
C ARG A 120 20.64 -9.27 -2.18
N VAL A 121 19.79 -9.64 -3.14
CA VAL A 121 20.13 -10.72 -4.09
C VAL A 121 20.52 -10.04 -5.39
N ARG A 122 21.83 -10.03 -5.70
CA ARG A 122 22.42 -10.02 -7.06
C ARG A 122 23.96 -9.96 -7.00
N GLY A 123 24.60 -11.04 -7.50
CA GLY A 123 25.79 -10.96 -8.36
C GLY A 123 27.16 -11.36 -7.79
N ARG A 124 27.66 -12.50 -8.29
CA ARG A 124 29.07 -12.90 -8.62
C ARG A 124 30.11 -12.92 -7.47
N ALA A 125 30.72 -14.06 -7.13
CA ALA A 125 31.80 -14.81 -7.83
C ALA A 125 33.17 -14.07 -7.82
N GLY A 126 34.20 -14.72 -7.26
CA GLY A 126 35.61 -14.27 -7.13
C GLY A 126 35.98 -14.07 -5.64
N MET A 127 36.55 -15.05 -4.92
CA MET A 127 37.93 -15.55 -4.91
C MET A 127 38.90 -14.59 -4.18
N GLU A 128 39.72 -15.19 -3.29
CA GLU A 128 40.96 -14.68 -2.63
C GLU A 128 40.85 -14.13 -1.17
N ARG A 129 41.26 -14.99 -0.23
CA ARG A 129 42.21 -14.68 0.88
C ARG A 129 43.64 -14.70 0.29
N PRO A 130 44.72 -14.13 0.86
CA PRO A 130 45.13 -14.03 2.29
C PRO A 130 45.63 -12.59 2.66
N ASP A 131 46.07 -12.21 3.88
CA ASP A 131 46.75 -12.87 5.01
C ASP A 131 46.01 -12.75 6.36
#